data_AF-A0A653I1Y3-F1
#
_entry.id   AF-A0A653I1Y3-F1
#
_cell.length_a   1.000
_cell.length_b   1.000
_cell.length_c   1.000
_cell.angle_alpha   90.00
_cell.angle_beta   90.00
_cell.angle_gamma   90.00
#
_symmetry.space_group_name_H-M   'P 1'
#
loop_
_entity.id
_entity.type
_entity.pdbx_description
1 polymer ?
#
loop_
_entity_poly.entity_id
_entity_poly.type
_entity_poly.pdbx_seq_one_letter_code
_entity_poly.pdbx_strand_id
1 'polypeptide(L)'
;MPQALIGILGIVGIILLAHHIIMYWHAEPKDRPTLAYRIALLIACLLLISGSDHLISIFYADSLAEFGQRITYIVFIGGALGFAWYFRQQMEQATAKMTARPNETAHFS
;
A
#
# COMPACT_ATOMS: atom_id res chain seq x y z
N MET A 1 17.85 9.95 -20.40
CA MET A 1 16.72 10.75 -19.86
C MET A 1 15.69 9.98 -19.02
N PRO A 2 15.40 8.66 -19.20
CA PRO A 2 14.39 7.98 -18.36
C PRO A 2 14.85 7.69 -16.91
N GLN A 3 16.14 7.40 -16.69
CA GLN A 3 16.65 7.10 -15.34
C GLN A 3 16.57 8.28 -14.35
N ALA A 4 16.85 9.50 -14.81
CA ALA A 4 16.75 10.69 -13.95
C ALA A 4 15.29 10.95 -13.51
N LEU A 5 14.32 10.70 -14.39
CA LEU A 5 12.89 10.80 -14.08
C LEU A 5 12.45 9.75 -13.05
N ILE A 6 12.91 8.50 -13.19
CA ILE A 6 12.63 7.42 -12.23
C ILE A 6 13.25 7.75 -10.86
N GLY A 7 14.48 8.29 -10.85
CA GLY A 7 15.14 8.75 -9.62
C GLY A 7 14.37 9.86 -8.91
N ILE A 8 13.90 10.88 -9.65
CA ILE A 8 13.08 11.97 -9.10
C ILE A 8 11.75 11.43 -8.55
N LEU A 9 11.07 10.55 -9.28
CA LEU A 9 9.82 9.92 -8.83
C LEU A 9 10.02 9.09 -7.56
N GLY A 10 11.14 8.36 -7.45
CA GLY A 10 11.50 7.62 -6.25
C GLY A 10 11.68 8.54 -5.04
N ILE A 11 12.41 9.64 -5.19
CA ILE A 11 12.63 10.63 -4.12
C ILE A 11 11.30 11.25 -3.67
N VAL A 12 10.47 11.70 -4.63
CA VAL A 12 9.15 12.26 -4.33
C VAL A 12 8.27 11.23 -3.59
N GLY A 13 8.29 9.97 -4.03
CA GLY A 13 7.56 8.90 -3.37
C GLY A 13 8.04 8.61 -1.95
N ILE A 14 9.34 8.66 -1.68
CA ILE A 14 9.90 8.51 -0.33
C ILE A 14 9.47 9.67 0.57
N ILE A 15 9.48 10.92 0.07
CA ILE A 15 9.01 12.09 0.81
C ILE A 15 7.52 11.94 1.16
N LEU A 16 6.70 11.54 0.19
CA LEU A 16 5.27 11.29 0.40
C LEU A 16 5.02 10.17 1.42
N LEU A 17 5.83 9.11 1.37
CA LEU A 17 5.76 8.01 2.33
C LEU A 17 6.07 8.49 3.75
N ALA A 18 7.17 9.21 3.94
CA ALA A 18 7.54 9.78 5.23
C ALA A 18 6.44 10.71 5.77
N HIS A 19 5.88 11.57 4.91
CA HIS A 19 4.77 12.44 5.26
C HIS A 19 3.55 11.65 5.77
N HIS A 20 3.16 10.59 5.07
CA HIS A 20 2.01 9.76 5.49
C HIS A 20 2.30 8.97 6.77
N ILE A 21 3.52 8.49 6.98
CA ILE A 21 3.92 7.82 8.24
C ILE A 21 3.81 8.78 9.42
N ILE A 22 4.28 10.02 9.27
CA ILE A 22 4.14 11.05 10.30
C ILE A 22 2.66 11.33 10.57
N MET A 23 1.84 11.51 9.53
CA MET A 23 0.40 11.70 9.72
C MET A 23 -0.25 10.49 10.42
N TYR A 24 0.13 9.26 10.08
CA TYR A 24 -0.38 8.06 10.71
C TYR A 24 -0.09 8.02 12.22
N TRP A 25 1.11 8.45 12.62
CA TRP A 25 1.50 8.52 14.03
C TRP A 25 0.61 9.47 14.83
N HIS A 26 0.23 10.60 14.22
CA HIS A 26 -0.60 11.63 14.85
C HIS A 26 -2.10 11.47 14.59
N ALA A 27 -2.52 10.48 13.80
CA ALA A 27 -3.91 10.31 13.41
C ALA A 27 -4.76 9.68 14.52
N GLU A 28 -6.01 10.12 14.55
CA GLU A 28 -7.05 9.50 15.34
C GLU A 28 -7.30 8.05 14.88
N PRO A 29 -7.72 7.15 15.78
CA PRO A 29 -7.95 5.74 15.45
C PRO A 29 -8.89 5.50 14.25
N LYS A 30 -9.83 6.42 14.00
CA LYS A 30 -10.78 6.36 12.89
C LYS A 30 -10.11 6.60 11.53
N ASP A 31 -9.07 7.42 11.47
CA ASP A 31 -8.39 7.79 10.22
C ASP A 31 -7.15 6.93 9.93
N ARG A 32 -6.64 6.23 10.96
CA ARG A 32 -5.50 5.32 10.85
C ARG A 32 -5.64 4.26 9.75
N PRO A 33 -6.79 3.58 9.54
CA PRO A 33 -6.94 2.60 8.46
C PRO A 33 -6.74 3.22 7.07
N THR A 34 -7.26 4.43 6.85
CA THR A 34 -7.11 5.17 5.59
C THR A 34 -5.66 5.53 5.32
N LEU A 35 -4.94 5.99 6.35
CA LEU A 35 -3.53 6.34 6.24
C LEU A 35 -2.65 5.10 6.06
N ALA A 36 -2.92 4.01 6.78
CA ALA A 36 -2.22 2.75 6.63
C ALA A 36 -2.42 2.15 5.23
N TYR A 37 -3.64 2.22 4.68
CA TYR A 37 -3.93 1.87 3.29
C TYR A 37 -3.07 2.67 2.30
N ARG A 38 -3.02 4.00 2.46
CA ARG A 38 -2.22 4.88 1.59
C ARG A 38 -0.71 4.60 1.69
N ILE A 39 -0.21 4.37 2.90
CA ILE A 39 1.18 3.99 3.16
C ILE A 39 1.51 2.67 2.45
N ALA A 40 0.66 1.66 2.62
CA ALA A 40 0.84 0.34 2.00
C ALA A 40 0.86 0.44 0.46
N LEU A 41 -0.04 1.24 -0.14
CA LEU A 41 -0.03 1.51 -1.57
C LEU A 41 1.23 2.25 -2.03
N LEU A 42 1.68 3.28 -1.29
CA LEU A 42 2.90 4.00 -1.62
C LEU A 42 4.13 3.08 -1.60
N ILE A 43 4.22 2.19 -0.61
CA ILE A 43 5.28 1.16 -0.54
C ILE A 43 5.19 0.23 -1.74
N ALA A 44 4.00 -0.29 -2.06
CA ALA A 44 3.81 -1.16 -3.22
C ALA A 44 4.21 -0.47 -4.53
N CYS A 45 3.83 0.80 -4.72
CA CYS A 45 4.19 1.60 -5.90
C CYS A 45 5.71 1.82 -5.99
N LEU A 46 6.37 2.19 -4.89
CA LEU A 46 7.82 2.37 -4.85
C LEU A 46 8.56 1.06 -5.19
N LEU A 47 8.11 -0.06 -4.64
CA LEU A 47 8.66 -1.38 -4.93
C LEU A 47 8.41 -1.80 -6.39
N LEU A 48 7.24 -1.49 -6.96
CA LEU A 48 6.95 -1.79 -8.36
C LEU A 48 7.81 -0.96 -9.33
N ILE A 49 8.01 0.32 -9.05
CA ILE A 49 8.87 1.18 -9.86
C ILE A 49 10.32 0.69 -9.78
N SER A 50 10.81 0.45 -8.56
CA SER A 50 12.17 0.02 -8.28
C SER A 50 12.47 -1.41 -8.78
N GLY A 51 11.52 -2.33 -8.68
CA GLY A 51 11.68 -3.74 -9.00
C GLY A 51 11.14 -4.16 -10.37
N SER A 52 10.71 -3.22 -11.22
CA SER A 52 10.12 -3.54 -12.53
C SER A 52 11.03 -4.40 -13.41
N ASP A 53 12.33 -4.12 -13.45
CA ASP A 53 13.32 -4.94 -14.17
C ASP A 53 13.53 -6.34 -13.54
N HIS A 54 13.35 -6.44 -12.22
CA HIS A 54 13.43 -7.70 -11.49
C HIS A 54 12.19 -8.59 -11.70
N LEU A 55 11.01 -8.00 -11.92
CA LEU A 55 9.76 -8.73 -12.15
C LEU A 55 9.69 -9.36 -13.54
N ILE A 56 10.25 -8.71 -14.56
CA ILE A 56 10.23 -9.21 -15.94
C ILE A 56 11.23 -10.36 -16.12
N SER A 57 12.30 -10.40 -15.32
CA SER A 57 13.40 -11.33 -15.50
C SER A 57 13.40 -12.54 -14.57
N ILE A 58 12.42 -12.78 -13.71
CA ILE A 58 12.44 -13.91 -12.73
C ILE A 58 12.87 -15.26 -13.33
N PHE A 59 12.49 -15.55 -14.58
CA PHE A 59 12.83 -16.79 -15.29
C PHE A 59 14.22 -16.80 -15.97
N TYR A 60 14.93 -15.68 -15.95
CA TYR A 60 16.27 -15.47 -16.49
C TYR A 60 17.26 -15.10 -15.38
N ALA A 61 17.14 -15.69 -14.19
CA ALA A 61 18.10 -15.48 -13.12
C ALA A 61 19.31 -16.38 -13.34
N ASP A 62 20.48 -15.78 -13.59
CA ASP A 62 21.72 -16.52 -13.87
C ASP A 62 22.36 -17.08 -12.58
N SER A 63 21.87 -16.67 -11.40
CA SER A 63 22.34 -17.15 -10.10
C SER A 63 21.23 -17.30 -9.06
N LEU A 64 21.47 -18.16 -8.05
CA LEU A 64 20.58 -18.37 -6.91
C LEU A 64 20.35 -17.07 -6.11
N ALA A 65 21.36 -16.22 -6.01
CA ALA A 65 21.27 -14.95 -5.29
C ALA A 65 20.33 -13.96 -5.99
N GLU A 66 20.42 -13.85 -7.31
CA GLU A 66 19.50 -13.02 -8.10
C GLU A 66 18.07 -13.54 -8.05
N PHE A 67 17.89 -14.87 -8.11
CA PHE A 67 16.58 -15.49 -7.95
C PHE A 67 15.98 -15.18 -6.57
N GLY A 68 16.77 -15.34 -5.51
CA GLY A 68 16.34 -15.03 -4.14
C GLY A 68 15.96 -13.56 -3.95
N GLN A 69 16.73 -12.63 -4.53
CA GLN A 69 16.42 -11.19 -4.51
C GLN A 69 15.11 -10.88 -5.25
N ARG A 70 14.89 -11.48 -6.43
CA ARG A 70 13.67 -11.30 -7.23
C ARG A 70 12.43 -11.83 -6.49
N ILE A 71 12.51 -13.05 -5.94
CA ILE A 71 11.43 -13.63 -5.13
C ILE A 71 11.12 -12.78 -3.90
N THR A 72 12.15 -12.32 -3.19
CA THR A 72 11.98 -11.43 -2.03
C THR A 72 11.24 -10.14 -2.40
N TYR A 73 11.56 -9.55 -3.56
CA TYR A 73 10.86 -8.37 -4.07
C TYR A 73 9.37 -8.63 -4.35
N ILE A 74 9.04 -9.76 -4.99
CA ILE A 74 7.64 -10.15 -5.25
C ILE A 74 6.88 -10.31 -3.94
N VAL A 75 7.48 -10.98 -2.96
CA VAL A 75 6.87 -11.20 -1.64
C VAL A 75 6.62 -9.87 -0.94
N PHE A 76 7.55 -8.92 -1.00
CA PHE A 76 7.34 -7.59 -0.42
C PHE A 76 6.24 -6.79 -1.14
N ILE A 77 6.18 -6.84 -2.47
CA ILE A 77 5.10 -6.21 -3.25
C ILE A 77 3.76 -6.83 -2.89
N GLY A 78 3.66 -8.15 -2.91
CA GLY A 78 2.44 -8.90 -2.57
C GLY A 78 2.02 -8.66 -1.12
N GLY A 79 2.96 -8.61 -0.19
CA GLY A 79 2.71 -8.27 1.20
C GLY A 79 2.16 -6.86 1.36
N ALA A 80 2.77 -5.86 0.71
CA ALA A 80 2.29 -4.47 0.74
C ALA A 80 0.88 -4.35 0.15
N LEU A 81 0.59 -5.02 -0.97
CA LEU A 81 -0.74 -5.06 -1.57
C LEU A 81 -1.75 -5.80 -0.69
N GLY A 82 -1.36 -6.89 -0.03
CA GLY A 82 -2.19 -7.62 0.94
C GLY A 82 -2.53 -6.75 2.15
N PHE A 83 -1.57 -5.99 2.68
CA PHE A 83 -1.82 -5.01 3.73
C PHE A 83 -2.77 -3.90 3.26
N ALA A 84 -2.59 -3.38 2.05
CA ALA A 84 -3.49 -2.40 1.48
C ALA A 84 -4.92 -2.98 1.37
N TRP A 85 -5.06 -4.20 0.86
CA TRP A 85 -6.35 -4.88 0.78
C TRP A 85 -7.02 -5.04 2.15
N TYR A 86 -6.25 -5.45 3.16
CA TYR A 86 -6.74 -5.61 4.52
C TYR A 86 -7.32 -4.31 5.10
N PHE A 87 -6.60 -3.20 4.99
CA PHE A 87 -7.09 -1.91 5.47
C PHE A 87 -8.29 -1.40 4.67
N ARG A 88 -8.31 -1.63 3.36
CA ARG A 88 -9.48 -1.34 2.52
C ARG A 88 -10.72 -2.08 3.01
N GLN A 89 -10.59 -3.37 3.31
CA GLN A 89 -11.70 -4.18 3.84
C GLN A 89 -12.19 -3.66 5.20
N GLN A 90 -11.28 -3.22 6.09
CA GLN A 90 -11.68 -2.57 7.34
C GLN A 90 -12.49 -1.28 7.12
N MET A 91 -12.06 -0.44 6.17
CA MET A 91 -12.77 0.79 5.84
C MET A 91 -14.18 0.50 5.30
N GLU A 92 -14.31 -0.46 4.39
CA GLU A 92 -15.61 -0.87 3.82
C GLU A 92 -16.57 -1.39 4.90
N GLN A 93 -16.07 -2.18 5.86
CA GLN A 93 -16.87 -2.67 6.99
C GLN A 93 -17.27 -1.55 7.96
N ALA A 94 -16.40 -0.57 8.20
CA ALA A 94 -16.71 0.58 9.05
C ALA A 94 -17.80 1.47 8.43
N THR A 95 -17.74 1.69 7.11
CA THR A 95 -18.76 2.43 6.37
C THR A 95 -20.11 1.71 6.40
N ALA A 96 -20.14 0.39 6.17
CA ALA A 96 -21.37 -0.40 6.19
C ALA A 96 -22.09 -0.38 7.55
N LYS A 97 -21.34 -0.35 8.67
CA LYS A 97 -21.91 -0.23 10.02
C LYS A 97 -22.50 1.15 10.31
N MET A 98 -21.98 2.21 9.69
CA MET A 98 -22.52 3.57 9.85
C MET A 98 -23.80 3.78 9.04
N THR A 99 -23.88 3.22 7.82
CA THR A 99 -25.07 3.35 6.96
C THR A 99 -26.25 2.49 7.41
N ALA A 100 -26.02 1.40 8.14
CA ALA A 100 -27.10 0.54 8.66
C ALA A 100 -27.88 1.13 9.86
N ARG A 101 -27.48 2.30 10.42
CA ARG A 101 -28.00 2.81 11.71
C ARG A 101 -28.96 4.03 11.75
N PRO A 102 -29.63 4.50 10.68
CA PRO A 102 -30.65 5.54 10.86
C PRO A 102 -32.09 5.15 10.51
N ASN A 103 -32.49 3.86 10.52
CA ASN A 103 -33.86 3.51 10.11
C ASN A 103 -34.63 2.47 10.95
N GLU A 104 -34.11 1.99 12.08
CA GLU A 104 -34.83 1.00 12.92
C GLU A 104 -35.61 1.59 14.12
N THR A 105 -35.61 2.91 14.33
CA THR A 105 -36.31 3.54 15.48
C THR A 105 -37.51 4.41 15.11
N ALA A 106 -37.93 4.49 13.84
CA ALA A 106 -39.05 5.34 13.41
C ALA A 106 -40.39 4.61 13.25
N HIS A 107 -40.56 3.40 13.80
CA HIS A 107 -41.74 2.58 13.54
C HIS A 107 -42.36 1.93 14.79
N PHE A 108 -42.48 2.67 15.89
CA PHE A 108 -43.43 2.31 16.95
C PHE A 108 -44.03 3.59 17.54
N SER A 109 -45.15 4.02 16.97
CA SER A 109 -46.12 4.97 17.55
C SER A 109 -47.51 4.44 17.25
#